data_AF-A0A4P8XG17-F1
#
_entry.id   AF-A0A4P8XG17-F1
#
_cell.length_a   1.000
_cell.length_b   1.000
_cell.length_c   1.000
_cell.angle_alpha   90.00
_cell.angle_beta   90.00
_cell.angle_gamma   90.00
#
_symmetry.space_group_name_H-M   'P 1'
#
loop_
_entity.id
_entity.type
_entity.pdbx_description
1 polymer ?
#
loop_
_entity_poly.entity_id
_entity_poly.type
_entity_poly.pdbx_seq_one_letter_code
_entity_poly.pdbx_strand_id
1 'polypeptide(L)'
;MFRTNYGLESKEFQNYYRDLAKRVKDKEIDLLIVVGMFLTGFDAPTLNTLFVDKNLRNHGLMQAFSRTNRIYDSTKTFGNIVTFRDLEQATVDAITLFGDKNTKNVVLEKSYKEYMEGFADVATGEARRGYADVVRELKERFPNVDEIVTEKDKKEFTKLFGEYLRIENILQNYDEYSALKALQTVDLTDSDAVEDFKSTHYVTDEDIAVMQETQVLEERAVQDYRSSYNDIRDWFRREKAGREKGNSTINWDDVVFEVDLLKSQEINLDYILELIFEHNKKVKDKASLVEEVRRIIRSSIGNRAKESLVVDFINRADLDRIQDKASIIEAFFSFAQTEQKREAEELIMSENLNEEAAKRYILTSLKREYASENGTELNAILPKMSPLNPQYLTKKQSVFQKISAFVDKFKGVGGKI
;
A
#
# COMPACT_ATOMS: atom_id res chain seq x y z
N MET A 1 25.86 15.70 -2.95
CA MET A 1 24.51 15.18 -2.66
C MET A 1 23.47 16.29 -2.77
N PHE A 2 23.39 17.26 -1.84
CA PHE A 2 22.28 18.25 -1.82
C PHE A 2 22.56 19.62 -2.48
N ARG A 3 23.76 19.83 -3.04
CA ARG A 3 24.16 21.08 -3.75
C ARG A 3 23.94 22.36 -2.91
N THR A 4 24.17 22.29 -1.60
CA THR A 4 24.10 23.41 -0.66
C THR A 4 25.50 23.90 -0.26
N ASN A 5 25.59 25.12 0.27
CA ASN A 5 26.85 25.73 0.74
C ASN A 5 26.64 26.42 2.10
N TYR A 6 26.43 25.63 3.15
CA TYR A 6 26.31 26.13 4.52
C TYR A 6 27.69 26.15 5.18
N GLY A 7 28.12 27.29 5.73
CA GLY A 7 29.29 27.36 6.60
C GLY A 7 28.93 27.21 8.08
N LEU A 8 29.95 27.37 8.92
CA LEU A 8 29.89 27.12 10.37
C LEU A 8 29.49 28.35 11.18
N GLU A 9 29.31 29.49 10.53
CA GLU A 9 28.91 30.72 11.20
C GLU A 9 27.45 30.68 11.67
N SER A 10 27.12 31.43 12.72
CA SER A 10 25.82 31.37 13.40
C SER A 10 24.62 31.44 12.45
N LYS A 11 24.63 32.36 11.48
CA LYS A 11 23.53 32.53 10.51
C LYS A 11 23.43 31.37 9.52
N GLU A 12 24.57 30.83 9.10
CA GLU A 12 24.63 29.75 8.12
C GLU A 12 24.26 28.40 8.75
N PHE A 13 24.66 28.18 10.01
CA PHE A 13 24.22 27.03 10.80
C PHE A 13 22.70 27.04 11.02
N GLN A 14 22.09 28.21 11.26
CA GLN A 14 20.62 28.33 11.34
C GLN A 14 19.93 27.98 10.01
N ASN A 15 20.53 28.36 8.88
CA ASN A 15 20.00 27.98 7.56
C ASN A 15 20.13 26.46 7.34
N TYR A 16 21.25 25.86 7.72
CA TYR A 16 21.42 24.41 7.70
C TYR A 16 20.37 23.71 8.56
N TYR A 17 20.15 24.16 9.80
CA TYR A 17 19.15 23.58 10.71
C TYR A 17 17.73 23.62 10.11
N ARG A 18 17.36 24.75 9.50
CA ARG A 18 16.05 24.90 8.84
C ARG A 18 15.90 24.02 7.61
N ASP A 19 16.94 23.92 6.79
CA ASP A 19 16.94 23.05 5.61
C ASP A 19 16.88 21.58 6.02
N LEU A 20 17.67 21.18 7.00
CA LEU A 20 17.67 19.84 7.57
C LEU A 20 16.28 19.45 8.09
N ALA A 21 15.63 20.33 8.85
CA ALA A 21 14.27 20.11 9.35
C ALA A 21 13.26 19.90 8.21
N LYS A 22 13.43 20.63 7.10
CA LYS A 22 12.58 20.52 5.92
C LYS A 22 12.83 19.19 5.20
N ARG A 23 14.09 18.81 4.97
CA ARG A 23 14.47 17.57 4.28
C ARG A 23 13.98 16.31 4.99
N VAL A 24 14.02 16.30 6.33
CA VAL A 24 13.46 15.19 7.11
C VAL A 24 11.95 15.09 6.92
N LYS A 25 11.22 16.23 6.90
CA LYS A 25 9.77 16.24 6.64
C LYS A 25 9.44 15.79 5.22
N ASP A 26 10.27 16.17 4.25
CA ASP A 26 10.12 15.86 2.83
C ASP A 26 10.67 14.46 2.48
N LYS A 27 11.09 13.66 3.48
CA LYS A 27 11.65 12.30 3.32
C LYS A 27 12.89 12.23 2.42
N GLU A 28 13.70 13.28 2.38
CA GLU A 28 14.98 13.29 1.67
C GLU A 28 16.14 12.76 2.54
N ILE A 29 15.89 12.60 3.84
CA ILE A 29 16.83 12.07 4.83
C ILE A 29 16.09 10.99 5.63
N ASP A 30 16.59 9.76 5.54
CA ASP A 30 15.94 8.59 6.14
C ASP A 30 16.33 8.39 7.62
N LEU A 31 17.57 8.74 7.99
CA LEU A 31 18.07 8.62 9.36
C LEU A 31 18.81 9.90 9.77
N LEU A 32 18.41 10.46 10.92
CA LEU A 32 19.03 11.63 11.51
C LEU A 32 19.64 11.30 12.88
N ILE A 33 20.96 11.44 12.99
CA ILE A 33 21.67 11.30 14.26
C ILE A 33 21.53 12.60 15.05
N VAL A 34 21.02 12.50 16.29
CA VAL A 34 20.78 13.66 17.16
C VAL A 34 21.34 13.44 18.57
N VAL A 35 21.79 14.53 19.21
CA VAL A 35 22.18 14.52 20.64
C VAL A 35 21.08 15.10 21.53
N GLY A 36 20.39 16.15 21.04
CA GLY A 36 19.38 16.90 21.79
C GLY A 36 18.51 17.83 20.93
N MET A 37 18.99 18.22 19.75
CA MET A 37 18.17 18.90 18.74
C MET A 37 17.06 17.98 18.23
N PHE A 38 15.94 18.56 17.80
CA PHE A 38 14.77 17.86 17.27
C PHE A 38 14.01 16.96 18.27
N LEU A 39 14.50 16.77 19.49
CA LEU A 39 13.77 16.05 20.56
C LEU A 39 12.63 16.89 21.16
N THR A 40 12.63 18.20 20.91
CA THR A 40 11.56 19.13 21.28
C THR A 40 11.22 20.05 20.09
N GLY A 41 9.94 20.42 19.96
CA GLY A 41 9.47 21.37 18.94
C GLY A 41 9.46 20.88 17.49
N PHE A 42 10.22 19.83 17.13
CA PHE A 42 10.19 19.24 15.79
C PHE A 42 8.95 18.37 15.59
N ASP A 43 8.33 18.47 14.42
CA ASP A 43 7.08 17.82 14.11
C ASP A 43 7.07 17.31 12.67
N ALA A 44 7.01 16.00 12.51
CA ALA A 44 6.97 15.32 11.23
C ALA A 44 5.96 14.15 11.32
N PRO A 45 4.74 14.29 10.76
CA PRO A 45 3.73 13.24 10.81
C PRO A 45 4.19 11.89 10.25
N THR A 46 5.12 11.91 9.31
CA THR A 46 5.68 10.72 8.64
C THR A 46 6.79 10.03 9.43
N LEU A 47 7.33 10.64 10.49
CA LEU A 47 8.35 10.03 11.34
C LEU A 47 7.67 9.08 12.34
N ASN A 48 7.96 7.78 12.25
CA ASN A 48 7.37 6.75 13.10
C ASN A 48 8.38 6.10 14.06
N THR A 49 9.67 6.11 13.79
CA THR A 49 10.66 5.36 14.59
C THR A 49 11.68 6.29 15.25
N LEU A 50 11.96 6.04 16.53
CA LEU A 50 13.03 6.67 17.30
C LEU A 50 13.96 5.60 17.88
N PHE A 51 15.21 5.60 17.43
CA PHE A 51 16.28 4.79 17.99
C PHE A 51 16.95 5.55 19.15
N VAL A 52 17.08 4.92 20.31
CA VAL A 52 17.52 5.57 21.56
C VAL A 52 18.70 4.83 22.18
N ASP A 53 19.87 5.47 22.14
CA ASP A 53 21.03 5.13 22.97
C ASP A 53 21.36 6.31 23.91
N LYS A 54 20.37 6.70 24.73
CA LYS A 54 20.48 7.84 25.65
C LYS A 54 19.66 7.59 26.90
N ASN A 55 20.19 8.01 28.06
CA ASN A 55 19.45 7.97 29.33
C ASN A 55 18.39 9.09 29.38
N LEU A 56 17.24 8.86 28.74
CA LEU A 56 16.07 9.74 28.80
C LEU A 56 15.32 9.55 30.12
N ARG A 57 14.80 10.63 30.71
CA ARG A 57 14.07 10.59 32.00
C ARG A 57 12.90 11.57 32.01
N ASN A 58 11.86 11.22 32.77
CA ASN A 58 10.72 12.09 33.09
C ASN A 58 10.11 12.75 31.84
N HIS A 59 9.85 14.07 31.90
CA HIS A 59 9.29 14.83 30.79
C HIS A 59 10.14 14.81 29.52
N GLY A 60 11.47 14.70 29.63
CA GLY A 60 12.35 14.62 28.47
C GLY A 60 12.17 13.33 27.68
N LEU A 61 11.89 12.22 28.37
CA LEU A 61 11.50 10.94 27.76
C LEU A 61 10.18 11.09 27.01
N MET A 62 9.15 11.64 27.67
CA MET A 62 7.84 11.84 27.05
C MET A 62 7.90 12.76 25.82
N GLN A 63 8.68 13.84 25.88
CA GLN A 63 8.87 14.76 24.75
C GLN A 63 9.53 14.08 23.55
N ALA A 64 10.59 13.31 23.80
CA ALA A 64 11.29 12.55 22.78
C ALA A 64 10.38 11.48 22.14
N PHE A 65 9.67 10.69 22.94
CA PHE A 65 8.76 9.66 22.41
C PHE A 65 7.59 10.29 21.65
N SER A 66 7.10 11.45 22.09
CA SER A 66 6.06 12.21 21.38
C SER A 66 6.50 12.78 20.02
N ARG A 67 7.72 12.48 19.53
CA ARG A 67 8.14 12.81 18.16
C ARG A 67 7.61 11.81 17.14
N THR A 68 7.28 10.59 17.56
CA THR A 68 6.92 9.49 16.66
C THR A 68 5.40 9.26 16.54
N ASN A 69 4.61 9.69 17.52
CA ASN A 69 3.18 9.34 17.63
C ASN A 69 2.20 10.33 16.94
N ARG A 70 2.68 11.18 16.02
CA ARG A 70 1.81 12.07 15.24
C ARG A 70 0.96 11.25 14.26
N ILE A 71 -0.35 11.50 14.27
CA ILE A 71 -1.34 10.86 13.38
C ILE A 71 -1.01 11.21 11.92
N TYR A 72 -1.08 10.20 11.05
CA TYR A 72 -0.85 10.33 9.61
C TYR A 72 -2.03 9.74 8.82
N ASP A 73 -2.09 8.42 8.69
CA ASP A 73 -3.18 7.64 8.09
C ASP A 73 -3.32 6.29 8.81
N SER A 74 -4.15 5.37 8.31
CA SER A 74 -4.36 4.07 8.97
C SER A 74 -3.15 3.14 8.92
N THR A 75 -2.12 3.45 8.12
CA THR A 75 -0.89 2.65 8.06
C THR A 75 0.00 2.87 9.27
N LYS A 76 -0.08 4.08 9.86
CA LYS A 76 0.70 4.45 11.05
C LYS A 76 -0.14 4.34 12.31
N THR A 77 -0.12 3.16 12.92
CA THR A 77 -0.89 2.83 14.13
C THR A 77 -0.30 3.43 15.40
N PHE A 78 1.02 3.37 15.54
CA PHE A 78 1.76 3.90 16.69
C PHE A 78 3.19 4.32 16.30
N GLY A 79 3.93 4.86 17.28
CA GLY A 79 5.34 5.19 17.12
C GLY A 79 6.24 4.11 17.70
N ASN A 80 7.23 3.67 16.92
CA ASN A 80 8.20 2.66 17.32
C ASN A 80 9.33 3.32 18.11
N ILE A 81 9.55 2.87 19.35
CA ILE A 81 10.66 3.32 20.19
C ILE A 81 11.59 2.14 20.41
N VAL A 82 12.77 2.19 19.80
CA VAL A 82 13.77 1.12 19.88
C VAL A 82 14.90 1.59 20.78
N THR A 83 15.03 0.99 21.96
CA THR A 83 15.97 1.43 23.00
C THR A 83 17.13 0.44 23.14
N PHE A 84 18.36 0.95 23.12
CA PHE A 84 19.59 0.16 23.34
C PHE A 84 20.08 0.21 24.80
N ARG A 85 19.27 0.79 25.68
CA ARG A 85 19.46 0.82 27.14
C ARG A 85 18.15 0.44 27.79
N ASP A 86 18.23 -0.10 29.00
CA ASP A 86 17.03 -0.33 29.81
C ASP A 86 16.38 1.01 30.17
N LEU A 87 15.25 1.29 29.51
CA LEU A 87 14.40 2.45 29.73
C LEU A 87 12.97 2.05 30.10
N GLU A 88 12.69 0.77 30.36
CA GLU A 88 11.33 0.29 30.61
C GLU A 88 10.79 0.90 31.90
N GLN A 89 11.51 0.74 33.01
CA GLN A 89 11.09 1.31 34.30
C GLN A 89 11.01 2.84 34.24
N ALA A 90 11.95 3.50 33.56
CA ALA A 90 11.94 4.94 33.38
C ALA A 90 10.71 5.42 32.58
N THR A 91 10.25 4.62 31.62
CA THR A 91 9.03 4.86 30.84
C THR A 91 7.80 4.70 31.70
N VAL A 92 7.71 3.61 32.47
CA VAL A 92 6.61 3.37 33.42
C VAL A 92 6.50 4.50 34.44
N ASP A 93 7.63 4.92 35.02
CA ASP A 93 7.69 6.01 36.00
C ASP A 93 7.25 7.34 35.37
N ALA A 94 7.71 7.64 34.15
CA ALA A 94 7.33 8.86 33.45
C ALA A 94 5.84 8.89 33.12
N ILE A 95 5.25 7.79 32.62
CA ILE A 95 3.82 7.71 32.32
C ILE A 95 2.99 7.84 33.61
N THR A 96 3.40 7.14 34.68
CA THR A 96 2.72 7.19 35.98
C THR A 96 2.75 8.60 36.57
N LEU A 97 3.81 9.37 36.36
CA LEU A 97 3.90 10.76 36.83
C LEU A 97 2.84 11.67 36.20
N PHE A 98 2.46 11.41 34.95
CA PHE A 98 1.48 12.23 34.20
C PHE A 98 0.07 11.62 34.15
N GLY A 99 -0.17 10.49 34.81
CA GLY A 99 -1.44 9.75 34.77
C GLY A 99 -1.70 8.91 36.03
N ASP A 100 -2.49 7.86 35.87
CA ASP A 100 -2.77 6.84 36.89
C ASP A 100 -2.15 5.49 36.52
N LYS A 101 -2.31 4.46 37.36
CA LYS A 101 -1.79 3.11 37.09
C LYS A 101 -2.40 2.44 35.86
N ASN A 102 -3.58 2.87 35.41
CA ASN A 102 -4.26 2.33 34.23
C ASN A 102 -3.77 3.02 32.95
N THR A 103 -3.15 4.19 33.06
CA THR A 103 -2.65 4.99 31.93
C THR A 103 -1.62 4.21 31.12
N LYS A 104 -0.81 3.33 31.74
CA LYS A 104 0.14 2.48 31.01
C LYS A 104 -0.54 1.57 29.97
N ASN A 105 -1.71 1.02 30.31
CA ASN A 105 -2.43 0.07 29.46
C ASN A 105 -3.10 0.74 28.26
N VAL A 106 -3.17 2.08 28.28
CA VAL A 106 -3.76 2.94 27.25
C VAL A 106 -2.66 3.61 26.41
N VAL A 107 -1.50 3.90 27.00
CA VAL A 107 -0.40 4.64 26.35
C VAL A 107 0.60 3.71 25.67
N LEU A 108 0.89 2.54 26.26
CA LEU A 108 1.79 1.55 25.68
C LEU A 108 0.98 0.52 24.91
N GLU A 109 1.56 0.04 23.80
CA GLU A 109 0.89 -0.97 23.02
C GLU A 109 0.91 -2.35 23.66
N LYS A 110 -0.01 -3.21 23.21
CA LYS A 110 -0.08 -4.61 23.62
C LYS A 110 1.15 -5.39 23.17
N SER A 111 1.41 -6.49 23.85
CA SER A 111 2.51 -7.38 23.51
C SER A 111 2.27 -8.12 22.19
N TYR A 112 3.34 -8.61 21.57
CA TYR A 112 3.29 -9.48 20.39
C TYR A 112 2.32 -10.65 20.61
N LYS A 113 2.43 -11.32 21.76
CA LYS A 113 1.60 -12.46 22.14
C LYS A 113 0.11 -12.11 22.16
N GLU A 114 -0.26 -10.96 22.72
CA GLU A 114 -1.66 -10.50 22.74
C GLU A 114 -2.21 -10.28 21.33
N TYR A 115 -1.43 -9.74 20.39
CA TYR A 115 -1.88 -9.62 19.00
C TYR A 115 -1.95 -10.95 18.26
N MET A 116 -1.12 -11.93 18.63
CA MET A 116 -1.14 -13.27 18.04
C MET A 116 -2.33 -14.10 18.53
N GLU A 117 -2.61 -14.07 19.84
CA GLU A 117 -3.61 -14.91 20.51
C GLU A 117 -4.96 -14.22 20.74
N GLY A 118 -4.99 -12.88 20.74
CA GLY A 118 -6.15 -12.07 21.07
C GLY A 118 -6.14 -11.58 22.52
N PHE A 119 -6.90 -10.54 22.79
CA PHE A 119 -6.96 -9.91 24.11
C PHE A 119 -8.30 -9.21 24.36
N ALA A 120 -8.63 -8.99 25.63
CA ALA A 120 -9.74 -8.12 26.02
C ALA A 120 -9.21 -6.70 26.22
N ASP A 121 -9.70 -5.75 25.44
CA ASP A 121 -9.31 -4.36 25.56
C ASP A 121 -9.86 -3.79 26.88
N VAL A 122 -8.96 -3.41 27.79
CA VAL A 122 -9.32 -2.91 29.12
C VAL A 122 -9.99 -1.52 29.02
N ALA A 123 -9.71 -0.74 27.97
CA ALA A 123 -10.27 0.59 27.79
C ALA A 123 -11.68 0.55 27.19
N THR A 124 -11.93 -0.35 26.23
CA THR A 124 -13.23 -0.44 25.55
C THR A 124 -14.12 -1.57 26.07
N GLY A 125 -13.53 -2.58 26.73
CA GLY A 125 -14.21 -3.82 27.12
C GLY A 125 -14.44 -4.80 25.97
N GLU A 126 -13.96 -4.49 24.76
CA GLU A 126 -14.16 -5.34 23.59
C GLU A 126 -13.13 -6.49 23.53
N ALA A 127 -13.59 -7.69 23.20
CA ALA A 127 -12.70 -8.79 22.85
C ALA A 127 -12.13 -8.57 21.44
N ARG A 128 -10.81 -8.48 21.34
CA ARG A 128 -10.04 -8.43 20.10
C ARG A 128 -9.53 -9.84 19.78
N ARG A 129 -9.77 -10.29 18.56
CA ARG A 129 -9.26 -11.58 18.09
C ARG A 129 -7.79 -11.49 17.75
N GLY A 130 -7.08 -12.60 17.95
CA GLY A 130 -5.68 -12.72 17.58
C GLY A 130 -5.50 -13.01 16.09
N TYR A 131 -4.30 -12.73 15.59
CA TYR A 131 -3.87 -13.09 14.24
C TYR A 131 -4.13 -14.57 13.92
N ALA A 132 -3.79 -15.48 14.84
CA ALA A 132 -3.92 -16.92 14.61
C ALA A 132 -5.39 -17.33 14.36
N ASP A 133 -6.33 -16.74 15.10
CA ASP A 133 -7.76 -17.00 14.93
C ASP A 133 -8.26 -16.48 13.59
N VAL A 134 -7.85 -15.28 13.19
CA VAL A 134 -8.25 -14.67 11.91
C VAL A 134 -7.69 -15.47 10.73
N VAL A 135 -6.43 -15.90 10.80
CA VAL A 135 -5.81 -16.75 9.77
C VAL A 135 -6.51 -18.10 9.65
N ARG A 136 -6.77 -18.75 10.79
CA ARG A 136 -7.50 -20.02 10.82
C ARG A 136 -8.88 -19.87 10.18
N GLU A 137 -9.63 -18.84 10.56
CA GLU A 137 -10.96 -18.61 10.02
C GLU A 137 -10.93 -18.30 8.51
N LEU A 138 -9.94 -17.54 8.03
CA LEU A 138 -9.75 -17.31 6.59
C LEU A 138 -9.54 -18.62 5.83
N LYS A 139 -8.67 -19.50 6.35
CA LYS A 139 -8.39 -20.81 5.73
C LYS A 139 -9.61 -21.74 5.76
N GLU A 140 -10.36 -21.74 6.86
CA GLU A 140 -11.53 -22.62 7.02
C GLU A 140 -12.74 -22.16 6.20
N ARG A 141 -13.03 -20.86 6.19
CA ARG A 141 -14.23 -20.30 5.55
C ARG A 141 -14.02 -19.91 4.10
N PHE A 142 -12.81 -19.50 3.74
CA PHE A 142 -12.46 -19.02 2.41
C PHE A 142 -11.17 -19.69 1.90
N PRO A 143 -11.12 -21.04 1.83
CA PRO A 143 -9.93 -21.76 1.35
C PRO A 143 -9.64 -21.46 -0.13
N ASN A 144 -10.67 -21.16 -0.91
CA ASN A 144 -10.57 -20.80 -2.32
C ASN A 144 -11.33 -19.49 -2.58
N VAL A 145 -10.61 -18.50 -3.09
CA VAL A 145 -11.17 -17.17 -3.36
C VAL A 145 -12.16 -17.15 -4.53
N ASP A 146 -12.05 -18.11 -5.46
CA ASP A 146 -12.94 -18.22 -6.61
C ASP A 146 -14.37 -18.62 -6.20
N GLU A 147 -14.54 -19.15 -4.99
CA GLU A 147 -15.84 -19.54 -4.44
C GLU A 147 -16.58 -18.39 -3.74
N ILE A 148 -15.96 -17.20 -3.63
CA ILE A 148 -16.56 -16.00 -3.03
C ILE A 148 -17.55 -15.36 -4.02
N VAL A 149 -18.69 -15.99 -4.21
CA VAL A 149 -19.67 -15.62 -5.24
C VAL A 149 -20.83 -14.81 -4.68
N THR A 150 -21.43 -15.20 -3.56
CA THR A 150 -22.64 -14.53 -3.08
C THR A 150 -22.34 -13.15 -2.45
N GLU A 151 -23.31 -12.25 -2.44
CA GLU A 151 -23.14 -10.94 -1.79
C GLU A 151 -22.84 -11.07 -0.28
N LYS A 152 -23.37 -12.13 0.35
CA LYS A 152 -23.09 -12.46 1.75
C LYS A 152 -21.62 -12.86 1.92
N ASP A 153 -21.13 -13.78 1.10
CA ASP A 153 -19.74 -14.24 1.17
C ASP A 153 -18.77 -13.08 0.93
N LYS A 154 -19.06 -12.23 -0.06
CA LYS A 154 -18.27 -11.02 -0.33
C LYS A 154 -18.20 -10.11 0.89
N LYS A 155 -19.33 -9.87 1.57
CA LYS A 155 -19.38 -9.03 2.78
C LYS A 155 -18.58 -9.65 3.93
N GLU A 156 -18.78 -10.94 4.19
CA GLU A 156 -18.13 -11.66 5.29
C GLU A 156 -16.62 -11.75 5.07
N PHE A 157 -16.19 -12.09 3.85
CA PHE A 157 -14.78 -12.07 3.45
C PHE A 157 -14.15 -10.68 3.60
N THR A 158 -14.83 -9.62 3.11
CA THR A 158 -14.31 -8.24 3.21
C THR A 158 -14.09 -7.83 4.67
N LYS A 159 -14.99 -8.20 5.57
CA LYS A 159 -14.81 -7.90 7.00
C LYS A 159 -13.61 -8.65 7.59
N LEU A 160 -13.53 -9.96 7.33
CA LEU A 160 -12.50 -10.82 7.89
C LEU A 160 -11.10 -10.48 7.33
N PHE A 161 -10.97 -10.28 6.02
CA PHE A 161 -9.70 -9.90 5.42
C PHE A 161 -9.29 -8.45 5.76
N GLY A 162 -10.25 -7.53 5.94
CA GLY A 162 -9.95 -6.21 6.48
C GLY A 162 -9.37 -6.26 7.91
N GLU A 163 -9.87 -7.19 8.74
CA GLU A 163 -9.30 -7.44 10.07
C GLU A 163 -7.89 -8.03 10.00
N TYR A 164 -7.66 -8.99 9.09
CA TYR A 164 -6.33 -9.51 8.81
C TYR A 164 -5.34 -8.39 8.45
N LEU A 165 -5.70 -7.51 7.51
CA LEU A 165 -4.82 -6.41 7.07
C LEU A 165 -4.44 -5.48 8.23
N ARG A 166 -5.39 -5.15 9.12
CA ARG A 166 -5.13 -4.30 10.29
C ARG A 166 -4.18 -4.96 11.29
N ILE A 167 -4.40 -6.24 11.61
CA ILE A 167 -3.54 -6.98 12.54
C ILE A 167 -2.16 -7.19 11.93
N GLU A 168 -2.07 -7.56 10.66
CA GLU A 168 -0.80 -7.72 9.93
C GLU A 168 0.01 -6.41 9.94
N ASN A 169 -0.63 -5.27 9.66
CA ASN A 169 0.04 -3.96 9.69
C ASN A 169 0.62 -3.61 11.08
N ILE A 170 -0.06 -4.01 12.16
CA ILE A 170 0.45 -3.83 13.52
C ILE A 170 1.65 -4.75 13.76
N LEU A 171 1.49 -6.05 13.46
CA LEU A 171 2.49 -7.08 13.68
C LEU A 171 3.79 -6.84 12.91
N GLN A 172 3.75 -6.16 11.76
CA GLN A 172 4.94 -5.75 11.00
C GLN A 172 5.94 -4.88 11.81
N ASN A 173 5.53 -4.30 12.94
CA ASN A 173 6.42 -3.53 13.81
C ASN A 173 7.12 -4.38 14.89
N TYR A 174 6.83 -5.69 14.97
CA TYR A 174 7.40 -6.59 15.97
C TYR A 174 8.52 -7.44 15.35
N ASP A 175 9.62 -7.60 16.09
CA ASP A 175 10.80 -8.34 15.65
C ASP A 175 10.46 -9.84 15.47
N GLU A 176 9.64 -10.39 16.37
CA GLU A 176 9.21 -11.79 16.35
C GLU A 176 8.39 -12.12 15.10
N TYR A 177 7.49 -11.21 14.69
CA TYR A 177 6.70 -11.38 13.47
C TYR A 177 7.58 -11.28 12.21
N SER A 178 8.54 -10.35 12.22
CA SER A 178 9.50 -10.20 11.13
C SER A 178 10.34 -11.46 10.93
N ALA A 179 10.82 -12.06 12.03
CA ALA A 179 11.50 -13.35 12.00
C ALA A 179 10.59 -14.49 11.51
N LEU A 180 9.35 -14.56 12.00
CA LEU A 180 8.35 -15.55 11.57
C LEU A 180 8.09 -15.49 10.06
N LYS A 181 7.98 -14.27 9.49
CA LYS A 181 7.81 -14.07 8.05
C LYS A 181 9.06 -14.46 7.25
N ALA A 182 10.25 -14.08 7.71
CA ALA A 182 11.50 -14.43 7.07
C ALA A 182 11.71 -15.95 7.03
N LEU A 183 11.37 -16.66 8.11
CA LEU A 183 11.47 -18.12 8.20
C LEU A 183 10.74 -18.86 7.06
N GLN A 184 9.63 -18.30 6.55
CA GLN A 184 8.85 -18.90 5.45
C GLN A 184 9.64 -19.05 4.14
N THR A 185 10.74 -18.30 4.01
CA THR A 185 11.59 -18.29 2.81
C THR A 185 12.92 -19.02 3.01
N VAL A 186 13.22 -19.45 4.25
CA VAL A 186 14.46 -20.14 4.59
C VAL A 186 14.35 -21.61 4.20
N ASP A 187 15.37 -22.13 3.51
CA ASP A 187 15.50 -23.57 3.30
C ASP A 187 16.00 -24.24 4.58
N LEU A 188 15.08 -24.86 5.31
CA LEU A 188 15.37 -25.53 6.59
C LEU A 188 16.20 -26.82 6.44
N THR A 189 16.39 -27.29 5.21
CA THR A 189 17.28 -28.43 4.94
C THR A 189 18.74 -28.00 4.78
N ASP A 190 18.98 -26.70 4.56
CA ASP A 190 20.29 -26.09 4.47
C ASP A 190 20.75 -25.60 5.86
N SER A 191 21.73 -26.30 6.43
CA SER A 191 22.27 -25.97 7.75
C SER A 191 22.91 -24.58 7.80
N ASP A 192 23.53 -24.13 6.70
CA ASP A 192 24.20 -22.82 6.68
C ASP A 192 23.13 -21.71 6.66
N ALA A 193 22.07 -21.89 5.87
CA ALA A 193 20.94 -20.95 5.81
C ALA A 193 20.21 -20.84 7.17
N VAL A 194 20.07 -21.95 7.89
CA VAL A 194 19.45 -21.97 9.23
C VAL A 194 20.32 -21.22 10.25
N GLU A 195 21.64 -21.42 10.25
CA GLU A 195 22.54 -20.72 11.18
C GLU A 195 22.62 -19.21 10.86
N ASP A 196 22.62 -18.84 9.57
CA ASP A 196 22.54 -17.45 9.14
C ASP A 196 21.23 -16.78 9.60
N PHE A 197 20.11 -17.50 9.51
CA PHE A 197 18.81 -17.03 10.02
C PHE A 197 18.83 -16.82 11.54
N LYS A 198 19.32 -17.81 12.30
CA LYS A 198 19.44 -17.73 13.77
C LYS A 198 20.28 -16.53 14.20
N SER A 199 21.43 -16.33 13.55
CA SER A 199 22.33 -15.22 13.89
C SER A 199 21.76 -13.85 13.54
N THR A 200 21.01 -13.75 12.43
CA THR A 200 20.40 -12.49 11.97
C THR A 200 19.22 -12.07 12.85
N HIS A 201 18.38 -13.01 13.24
CA HIS A 201 17.17 -12.75 14.02
C HIS A 201 17.33 -12.98 15.52
N TYR A 202 18.51 -13.44 15.96
CA TYR A 202 18.82 -13.77 17.37
C TYR A 202 17.85 -14.78 17.98
N VAL A 203 17.49 -15.82 17.22
CA VAL A 203 16.53 -16.85 17.62
C VAL A 203 17.20 -18.20 17.86
N THR A 204 16.58 -19.01 18.72
CA THR A 204 17.05 -20.37 19.05
C THR A 204 16.32 -21.44 18.23
N ASP A 205 16.79 -22.69 18.30
CA ASP A 205 16.07 -23.84 17.71
C ASP A 205 14.68 -24.03 18.32
N GLU A 206 14.51 -23.71 19.61
CA GLU A 206 13.20 -23.77 20.28
C GLU A 206 12.25 -22.71 19.71
N ASP A 207 12.73 -21.49 19.47
CA ASP A 207 11.95 -20.43 18.85
C ASP A 207 11.54 -20.81 17.41
N ILE A 208 12.44 -21.40 16.64
CA ILE A 208 12.15 -21.89 15.29
C ILE A 208 11.05 -22.96 15.33
N ALA A 209 11.11 -23.90 16.27
CA ALA A 209 10.08 -24.93 16.42
C ALA A 209 8.69 -24.31 16.69
N VAL A 210 8.62 -23.29 17.57
CA VAL A 210 7.37 -22.54 17.84
C VAL A 210 6.89 -21.78 16.60
N MET A 211 7.80 -21.17 15.84
CA MET A 211 7.47 -20.47 14.60
C MET A 211 6.92 -21.42 13.53
N GLN A 212 7.44 -22.65 13.43
CA GLN A 212 6.95 -23.67 12.50
C GLN A 212 5.53 -24.16 12.83
N GLU A 213 5.16 -24.19 14.10
CA GLU A 213 3.79 -24.53 14.54
C GLU A 213 2.80 -23.38 14.32
N THR A 214 3.29 -22.15 14.21
CA THR A 214 2.47 -20.96 14.06
C THR A 214 1.86 -20.87 12.67
N GLN A 215 0.53 -20.87 12.59
CA GLN A 215 -0.15 -20.73 11.31
C GLN A 215 -0.03 -19.32 10.74
N VAL A 216 0.59 -19.21 9.57
CA VAL A 216 0.62 -17.99 8.76
C VAL A 216 -0.07 -18.21 7.41
N LEU A 217 -0.46 -17.12 6.75
CA LEU A 217 -0.86 -17.17 5.35
C LEU A 217 0.39 -17.17 4.45
N GLU A 218 0.42 -18.09 3.50
CA GLU A 218 1.42 -18.10 2.43
C GLU A 218 1.29 -16.84 1.57
N GLU A 219 2.40 -16.34 1.04
CA GLU A 219 2.39 -15.10 0.24
C GLU A 219 1.45 -15.18 -0.97
N ARG A 220 1.37 -16.35 -1.59
CA ARG A 220 0.44 -16.60 -2.71
C ARG A 220 -1.02 -16.47 -2.28
N ALA A 221 -1.39 -17.04 -1.13
CA ALA A 221 -2.75 -16.93 -0.60
C ALA A 221 -3.08 -15.48 -0.22
N VAL A 222 -2.12 -14.75 0.36
CA VAL A 222 -2.29 -13.31 0.66
C VAL A 222 -2.51 -12.50 -0.63
N GLN A 223 -1.75 -12.77 -1.70
CA GLN A 223 -1.94 -12.11 -3.00
C GLN A 223 -3.33 -12.40 -3.57
N ASP A 224 -3.80 -13.64 -3.50
CA ASP A 224 -5.13 -14.05 -3.96
C ASP A 224 -6.23 -13.33 -3.17
N TYR A 225 -6.13 -13.30 -1.84
CA TYR A 225 -7.06 -12.57 -1.00
C TYR A 225 -7.07 -11.07 -1.29
N ARG A 226 -5.89 -10.45 -1.50
CA ARG A 226 -5.79 -9.02 -1.90
C ARG A 226 -6.46 -8.77 -3.25
N SER A 227 -6.25 -9.65 -4.23
CA SER A 227 -6.91 -9.56 -5.54
C SER A 227 -8.44 -9.58 -5.39
N SER A 228 -8.97 -10.58 -4.69
CA SER A 228 -10.41 -10.73 -4.49
C SER A 228 -11.02 -9.60 -3.65
N TYR A 229 -10.28 -9.10 -2.66
CA TYR A 229 -10.71 -7.94 -1.87
C TYR A 229 -10.85 -6.68 -2.75
N ASN A 230 -9.90 -6.46 -3.65
CA ASN A 230 -9.97 -5.38 -4.64
C ASN A 230 -11.11 -5.60 -5.65
N ASP A 231 -11.30 -6.83 -6.13
CA ASP A 231 -12.43 -7.20 -7.01
C ASP A 231 -13.77 -6.82 -6.38
N ILE A 232 -13.96 -7.19 -5.11
CA ILE A 232 -15.18 -6.91 -4.34
C ILE A 232 -15.35 -5.40 -4.14
N ARG A 233 -14.29 -4.67 -3.81
CA ARG A 233 -14.35 -3.21 -3.66
C ARG A 233 -14.79 -2.53 -4.95
N ASP A 234 -14.22 -2.93 -6.09
CA ASP A 234 -14.53 -2.33 -7.39
C ASP A 234 -15.92 -2.72 -7.88
N TRP A 235 -16.37 -3.96 -7.60
CA TRP A 235 -17.76 -4.36 -7.75
C TRP A 235 -18.69 -3.49 -6.90
N PHE A 236 -18.41 -3.32 -5.60
CA PHE A 236 -19.23 -2.55 -4.66
C PHE A 236 -19.34 -1.07 -5.06
N ARG A 237 -18.23 -0.46 -5.53
CA ARG A 237 -18.22 0.92 -6.06
C ARG A 237 -19.13 1.07 -7.28
N ARG A 238 -19.10 0.10 -8.20
CA ARG A 238 -19.96 0.09 -9.41
C ARG A 238 -21.42 -0.09 -9.05
N GLU A 239 -21.75 -1.00 -8.15
CA GLU A 239 -23.11 -1.18 -7.62
C GLU A 239 -23.66 0.10 -6.99
N LYS A 240 -22.85 0.80 -6.17
CA LYS A 240 -23.26 2.07 -5.56
C LYS A 240 -23.49 3.18 -6.60
N ALA A 241 -22.69 3.21 -7.67
CA ALA A 241 -22.83 4.18 -8.76
C ALA A 241 -24.00 3.87 -9.70
N GLY A 242 -24.36 2.59 -9.87
CA GLY A 242 -25.45 2.11 -10.73
C GLY A 242 -26.82 2.03 -10.08
N ARG A 243 -26.93 2.24 -8.76
CA ARG A 243 -28.21 2.18 -8.04
C ARG A 243 -29.12 3.38 -8.37
N GLU A 244 -29.95 3.20 -9.38
CA GLU A 244 -31.38 3.30 -9.14
C GLU A 244 -31.75 2.29 -8.02
N LYS A 245 -32.35 2.78 -6.93
CA LYS A 245 -32.73 2.03 -5.73
C LYS A 245 -33.47 0.72 -6.10
N GLY A 246 -32.99 -0.46 -5.66
CA GLY A 246 -33.73 -1.70 -5.95
C GLY A 246 -33.33 -2.99 -5.25
N ASN A 247 -32.16 -3.58 -5.51
CA ASN A 247 -32.07 -5.06 -5.46
C ASN A 247 -31.09 -5.72 -4.49
N SER A 248 -30.34 -4.99 -3.66
CA SER A 248 -29.49 -5.62 -2.63
C SER A 248 -30.25 -5.71 -1.31
N THR A 249 -30.41 -6.94 -0.80
CA THR A 249 -30.99 -7.23 0.52
C THR A 249 -29.97 -7.16 1.65
N ILE A 250 -28.68 -7.05 1.33
CA ILE A 250 -27.58 -7.05 2.30
C ILE A 250 -27.13 -5.62 2.56
N ASN A 251 -27.17 -5.21 3.83
CA ASN A 251 -26.64 -3.91 4.24
C ASN A 251 -25.10 -3.95 4.22
N TRP A 252 -24.45 -2.93 3.64
CA TRP A 252 -22.98 -2.77 3.60
C TRP A 252 -22.47 -1.55 4.38
N ASP A 253 -23.35 -0.80 5.05
CA ASP A 253 -23.00 0.45 5.75
C ASP A 253 -21.97 0.24 6.88
N ASP A 254 -21.87 -0.98 7.39
CA ASP A 254 -20.93 -1.41 8.43
C ASP A 254 -19.61 -1.95 7.89
N VAL A 255 -19.37 -1.85 6.57
CA VAL A 255 -18.13 -2.31 5.93
C VAL A 255 -17.28 -1.10 5.55
N VAL A 256 -16.08 -1.04 6.12
CA VAL A 256 -15.04 -0.08 5.75
C VAL A 256 -13.94 -0.84 5.01
N PHE A 257 -13.59 -0.36 3.81
CA PHE A 257 -12.50 -0.94 3.03
C PHE A 257 -11.15 -0.34 3.44
N GLU A 258 -10.15 -1.18 3.69
CA GLU A 258 -8.81 -0.80 4.15
C GLU A 258 -7.92 -0.30 3.00
N VAL A 259 -8.31 0.81 2.37
CA VAL A 259 -7.65 1.33 1.15
C VAL A 259 -6.21 1.76 1.41
N ASP A 260 -5.93 2.43 2.53
CA ASP A 260 -4.59 2.96 2.80
C ASP A 260 -3.60 1.83 3.11
N LEU A 261 -4.04 0.78 3.82
CA LEU A 261 -3.23 -0.44 4.06
C LEU A 261 -2.90 -1.18 2.77
N LEU A 262 -3.84 -1.25 1.83
CA LEU A 262 -3.58 -1.86 0.53
C LEU A 262 -2.60 -1.03 -0.31
N LYS A 263 -2.68 0.29 -0.23
CA LYS A 263 -1.77 1.20 -0.94
C LYS A 263 -0.34 1.15 -0.41
N SER A 264 -0.15 1.02 0.91
CA SER A 264 1.19 0.98 1.49
C SER A 264 2.00 -0.25 1.08
N GLN A 265 1.31 -1.32 0.70
CA GLN A 265 1.91 -2.58 0.26
C GLN A 265 1.95 -2.74 -1.26
N GLU A 266 1.65 -1.68 -2.02
CA GLU A 266 1.75 -1.71 -3.46
C GLU A 266 3.20 -1.78 -3.92
N ILE A 267 3.47 -2.78 -4.76
CA ILE A 267 4.69 -2.79 -5.57
C ILE A 267 4.54 -1.82 -6.74
N ASN A 268 5.64 -1.16 -7.09
CA ASN A 268 5.67 -0.26 -8.24
C ASN A 268 5.66 -1.06 -9.56
N LEU A 269 5.27 -0.39 -10.64
CA LEU A 269 5.21 -1.02 -11.97
C LEU A 269 6.60 -1.49 -12.42
N ASP A 270 7.65 -0.74 -12.11
CA ASP A 270 9.03 -1.08 -12.48
C ASP A 270 9.43 -2.44 -11.90
N TYR A 271 9.12 -2.71 -10.63
CA TYR A 271 9.38 -4.01 -10.01
C TYR A 271 8.58 -5.14 -10.66
N ILE A 272 7.32 -4.90 -11.05
CA ILE A 272 6.54 -5.88 -11.82
C ILE A 272 7.24 -6.20 -13.16
N LEU A 273 7.76 -5.19 -13.85
CA LEU A 273 8.50 -5.35 -15.09
C LEU A 273 9.82 -6.11 -14.87
N GLU A 274 10.52 -5.86 -13.77
CA GLU A 274 11.71 -6.63 -13.40
C GLU A 274 11.38 -8.11 -13.14
N LEU A 275 10.28 -8.39 -12.43
CA LEU A 275 9.82 -9.77 -12.20
C LEU A 275 9.46 -10.47 -13.52
N ILE A 276 8.83 -9.75 -14.46
CA ILE A 276 8.55 -10.29 -15.80
C ILE A 276 9.82 -10.73 -16.50
N PHE A 277 10.86 -9.90 -16.44
CA PHE A 277 12.16 -10.19 -17.04
C PHE A 277 12.84 -11.40 -16.37
N GLU A 278 12.88 -11.43 -15.04
CA GLU A 278 13.49 -12.53 -14.29
C GLU A 278 12.76 -13.86 -14.52
N HIS A 279 11.44 -13.85 -14.48
CA HIS A 279 10.63 -15.04 -14.68
C HIS A 279 10.74 -15.54 -16.12
N ASN A 280 10.70 -14.67 -17.14
CA ASN A 280 10.90 -15.09 -18.54
C ASN A 280 12.29 -15.73 -18.76
N LYS A 281 13.33 -15.28 -18.04
CA LYS A 281 14.66 -15.90 -18.10
C LYS A 281 14.70 -17.30 -17.50
N LYS A 282 13.91 -17.56 -16.45
CA LYS A 282 13.84 -18.85 -15.75
C LYS A 282 12.88 -19.82 -16.43
N VAL A 283 11.70 -19.34 -16.78
CA VAL A 283 10.55 -20.10 -17.27
C VAL A 283 10.13 -19.45 -18.59
N LYS A 284 10.56 -20.04 -19.71
CA LYS A 284 10.25 -19.57 -21.08
C LYS A 284 8.82 -19.94 -21.51
N ASP A 285 7.86 -19.76 -20.61
CA ASP A 285 6.43 -19.98 -20.88
C ASP A 285 5.66 -18.68 -20.64
N LYS A 286 5.16 -18.10 -21.73
CA LYS A 286 4.38 -16.86 -21.67
C LYS A 286 3.04 -17.06 -20.95
N ALA A 287 2.45 -18.26 -21.01
CA ALA A 287 1.14 -18.49 -20.40
C ALA A 287 1.22 -18.44 -18.87
N SER A 288 2.15 -19.18 -18.29
CA SER A 288 2.42 -19.14 -16.83
C SER A 288 2.81 -17.74 -16.36
N LEU A 289 3.67 -17.06 -17.13
CA LEU A 289 4.09 -15.68 -16.84
C LEU A 289 2.90 -14.70 -16.81
N VAL A 290 1.99 -14.79 -17.78
CA VAL A 290 0.79 -13.94 -17.83
C VAL A 290 -0.11 -14.17 -16.61
N GLU A 291 -0.31 -15.41 -16.18
CA GLU A 291 -1.15 -15.70 -15.01
C GLU A 291 -0.51 -15.18 -13.71
N GLU A 292 0.80 -15.34 -13.54
CA GLU A 292 1.53 -14.80 -12.37
C GLU A 292 1.45 -13.27 -12.33
N VAL A 293 1.76 -12.61 -13.44
CA VAL A 293 1.72 -11.15 -13.56
C VAL A 293 0.31 -10.59 -13.34
N ARG A 294 -0.71 -11.29 -13.86
CA ARG A 294 -2.12 -10.90 -13.65
C ARG A 294 -2.47 -10.88 -12.17
N ARG A 295 -2.10 -11.93 -11.43
CA ARG A 295 -2.31 -11.99 -9.96
C ARG A 295 -1.65 -10.82 -9.25
N ILE A 296 -0.38 -10.60 -9.56
CA ILE A 296 0.42 -9.52 -8.99
C ILE A 296 -0.23 -8.15 -9.26
N ILE A 297 -0.61 -7.87 -10.51
CA ILE A 297 -1.24 -6.60 -10.90
C ILE A 297 -2.60 -6.42 -10.22
N ARG A 298 -3.44 -7.46 -10.14
CA ARG A 298 -4.77 -7.37 -9.53
C ARG A 298 -4.73 -7.19 -8.02
N SER A 299 -3.67 -7.66 -7.36
CA SER A 299 -3.43 -7.42 -5.93
C SER A 299 -3.11 -5.94 -5.63
N SER A 300 -2.63 -5.18 -6.62
CA SER A 300 -2.33 -3.74 -6.53
C SER A 300 -3.53 -2.88 -6.95
N ILE A 301 -3.89 -1.89 -6.15
CA ILE A 301 -5.01 -0.98 -6.48
C ILE A 301 -4.63 -0.06 -7.64
N GLY A 302 -3.43 0.52 -7.59
CA GLY A 302 -2.94 1.51 -8.55
C GLY A 302 -2.64 0.93 -9.93
N ASN A 303 -2.23 -0.34 -10.01
CA ASN A 303 -1.77 -0.97 -11.26
C ASN A 303 -2.84 -1.79 -11.96
N ARG A 304 -3.97 -2.10 -11.32
CA ARG A 304 -5.01 -2.95 -11.88
C ARG A 304 -5.52 -2.51 -13.26
N ALA A 305 -5.71 -1.21 -13.47
CA ALA A 305 -6.15 -0.68 -14.76
C ALA A 305 -5.16 -0.94 -15.91
N LYS A 306 -3.88 -1.24 -15.59
CA LYS A 306 -2.82 -1.57 -16.54
C LYS A 306 -2.75 -3.05 -16.87
N GLU A 307 -3.58 -3.92 -16.28
CA GLU A 307 -3.54 -5.38 -16.52
C GLU A 307 -3.52 -5.71 -18.01
N SER A 308 -4.49 -5.21 -18.78
CA SER A 308 -4.57 -5.45 -20.22
C SER A 308 -3.31 -4.99 -20.96
N LEU A 309 -2.78 -3.82 -20.59
CA LEU A 309 -1.58 -3.23 -21.21
C LEU A 309 -0.33 -4.08 -20.96
N VAL A 310 -0.13 -4.57 -19.73
CA VAL A 310 1.01 -5.42 -19.38
C VAL A 310 0.89 -6.81 -20.01
N VAL A 311 -0.32 -7.39 -20.02
CA VAL A 311 -0.58 -8.67 -20.68
C VAL A 311 -0.35 -8.57 -22.20
N ASP A 312 -0.83 -7.49 -22.83
CA ASP A 312 -0.58 -7.22 -24.24
C ASP A 312 0.92 -7.07 -24.53
N PHE A 313 1.66 -6.39 -23.64
CA PHE A 313 3.11 -6.28 -23.75
C PHE A 313 3.79 -7.65 -23.70
N ILE A 314 3.50 -8.49 -22.71
CA ILE A 314 4.09 -9.83 -22.58
C ILE A 314 3.83 -10.69 -23.84
N ASN A 315 2.61 -10.63 -24.37
CA ASN A 315 2.22 -11.42 -25.53
C ASN A 315 2.89 -10.93 -26.82
N ARG A 316 2.91 -9.61 -27.05
CA ARG A 316 3.35 -9.01 -28.32
C ARG A 316 4.85 -8.72 -28.37
N ALA A 317 5.49 -8.48 -27.23
CA ALA A 317 6.92 -8.19 -27.17
C ALA A 317 7.77 -9.47 -27.32
N ASP A 318 8.94 -9.29 -27.91
CA ASP A 318 9.99 -10.31 -27.95
C ASP A 318 10.88 -10.17 -26.71
N LEU A 319 10.43 -10.79 -25.61
CA LEU A 319 11.09 -10.72 -24.31
C LEU A 319 12.51 -11.32 -24.33
N ASP A 320 12.81 -12.22 -25.27
CA ASP A 320 14.14 -12.85 -25.39
C ASP A 320 15.21 -11.88 -25.90
N ARG A 321 14.82 -10.79 -26.57
CA ARG A 321 15.74 -9.74 -27.03
C ARG A 321 16.10 -8.73 -25.95
N ILE A 322 15.37 -8.72 -24.85
CA ILE A 322 15.58 -7.78 -23.76
C ILE A 322 16.78 -8.27 -22.95
N GLN A 323 17.81 -7.43 -22.83
CA GLN A 323 19.11 -7.85 -22.28
C GLN A 323 19.16 -7.73 -20.75
N ASP A 324 18.53 -6.69 -20.21
CA ASP A 324 18.59 -6.31 -18.80
C ASP A 324 17.27 -5.69 -18.30
N LYS A 325 17.24 -5.46 -16.97
CA LYS A 325 16.11 -4.87 -16.25
C LYS A 325 15.77 -3.44 -16.68
N ALA A 326 16.75 -2.63 -17.07
CA ALA A 326 16.48 -1.27 -17.54
C ALA A 326 15.79 -1.29 -18.92
N SER A 327 16.23 -2.21 -19.78
CA SER A 327 15.73 -2.38 -21.14
C SER A 327 14.27 -2.85 -21.18
N ILE A 328 13.82 -3.69 -20.23
CA ILE A 328 12.39 -4.08 -20.18
C ILE A 328 11.50 -2.89 -19.82
N ILE A 329 11.96 -2.02 -18.93
CA ILE A 329 11.24 -0.83 -18.52
C ILE A 329 11.07 0.11 -19.72
N GLU A 330 12.17 0.41 -20.43
CA GLU A 330 12.13 1.25 -21.63
C GLU A 330 11.23 0.65 -22.73
N ALA A 331 11.38 -0.66 -22.99
CA ALA A 331 10.58 -1.36 -23.98
C ALA A 331 9.07 -1.30 -23.65
N PHE A 332 8.71 -1.49 -22.38
CA PHE A 332 7.34 -1.37 -21.93
C PHE A 332 6.78 0.04 -22.13
N PHE A 333 7.50 1.09 -21.70
CA PHE A 333 7.01 2.46 -21.86
C PHE A 333 6.87 2.86 -23.34
N SER A 334 7.80 2.43 -24.20
CA SER A 334 7.69 2.64 -25.65
C SER A 334 6.46 1.94 -26.25
N PHE A 335 6.22 0.69 -25.85
CA PHE A 335 5.02 -0.05 -26.24
C PHE A 335 3.75 0.65 -25.75
N ALA A 336 3.73 1.03 -24.47
CA ALA A 336 2.59 1.66 -23.83
C ALA A 336 2.23 3.02 -24.46
N GLN A 337 3.21 3.84 -24.84
CA GLN A 337 2.97 5.10 -25.54
C GLN A 337 2.39 4.87 -26.95
N THR A 338 2.81 3.81 -27.63
CA THR A 338 2.27 3.44 -28.94
C THR A 338 0.80 3.03 -28.83
N GLU A 339 0.47 2.15 -27.87
CA GLU A 339 -0.92 1.75 -27.61
C GLU A 339 -1.77 2.91 -27.08
N GLN A 340 -1.21 3.80 -26.24
CA GLN A 340 -1.90 5.00 -25.75
C GLN A 340 -2.38 5.87 -26.90
N LYS A 341 -1.53 6.13 -27.89
CA LYS A 341 -1.90 6.92 -29.07
C LYS A 341 -2.99 6.23 -29.89
N ARG A 342 -2.82 4.94 -30.16
CA ARG A 342 -3.79 4.12 -30.91
C ARG A 342 -5.17 4.11 -30.26
N GLU A 343 -5.23 3.85 -28.95
CA GLU A 343 -6.49 3.80 -28.20
C GLU A 343 -7.15 5.17 -28.04
N ALA A 344 -6.35 6.25 -27.95
CA ALA A 344 -6.89 7.60 -27.94
C ALA A 344 -7.57 7.96 -29.27
N GLU A 345 -6.93 7.64 -30.41
CA GLU A 345 -7.51 7.83 -31.74
C GLU A 345 -8.80 7.01 -31.90
N GLU A 346 -8.79 5.75 -31.48
CA GLU A 346 -9.96 4.87 -31.50
C GLU A 346 -11.12 5.40 -30.63
N LEU A 347 -10.83 5.91 -29.44
CA LEU A 347 -11.84 6.52 -28.55
C LEU A 347 -12.46 7.77 -29.18
N ILE A 348 -11.62 8.66 -29.74
CA ILE A 348 -12.09 9.89 -30.41
C ILE A 348 -12.98 9.55 -31.60
N MET A 349 -12.57 8.59 -32.43
CA MET A 349 -13.31 8.17 -33.61
C MET A 349 -14.63 7.48 -33.26
N SER A 350 -14.60 6.50 -32.36
CA SER A 350 -15.77 5.68 -32.00
C SER A 350 -16.88 6.51 -31.34
N GLU A 351 -16.53 7.53 -30.57
CA GLU A 351 -17.50 8.42 -29.93
C GLU A 351 -17.86 9.67 -30.75
N ASN A 352 -17.20 9.86 -31.89
CA ASN A 352 -17.32 11.04 -32.76
C ASN A 352 -17.06 12.35 -31.99
N LEU A 353 -15.95 12.38 -31.24
CA LEU A 353 -15.57 13.54 -30.42
C LEU A 353 -14.92 14.64 -31.27
N ASN A 354 -14.91 15.86 -30.74
CA ASN A 354 -14.10 16.93 -31.30
C ASN A 354 -12.61 16.62 -31.06
N GLU A 355 -11.89 16.24 -32.11
CA GLU A 355 -10.51 15.72 -32.03
C GLU A 355 -9.54 16.64 -31.26
N GLU A 356 -9.42 17.91 -31.65
CA GLU A 356 -8.51 18.87 -31.02
C GLU A 356 -8.87 19.17 -29.56
N ALA A 357 -10.16 19.23 -29.24
CA ALA A 357 -10.61 19.40 -27.86
C ALA A 357 -10.37 18.12 -27.04
N ALA A 358 -10.64 16.95 -27.61
CA ALA A 358 -10.49 15.66 -26.96
C ALA A 358 -9.03 15.34 -26.65
N LYS A 359 -8.10 15.51 -27.60
CA LYS A 359 -6.66 15.32 -27.36
C LYS A 359 -6.16 16.21 -26.22
N ARG A 360 -6.55 17.50 -26.20
CA ARG A 360 -6.18 18.42 -25.11
C ARG A 360 -6.75 17.99 -23.76
N TYR A 361 -8.01 17.59 -23.71
CA TYR A 361 -8.65 17.13 -22.48
C TYR A 361 -8.01 15.84 -21.96
N ILE A 362 -7.73 14.87 -22.83
CA ILE A 362 -7.08 13.60 -22.48
C ILE A 362 -5.66 13.86 -21.97
N LEU A 363 -4.85 14.66 -22.67
CA LEU A 363 -3.49 15.01 -22.23
C LEU A 363 -3.48 15.73 -20.88
N THR A 364 -4.42 16.66 -20.68
CA THR A 364 -4.56 17.36 -19.40
C THR A 364 -4.97 16.41 -18.28
N SER A 365 -5.89 15.49 -18.56
CA SER A 365 -6.35 14.48 -17.60
C SER A 365 -5.27 13.48 -17.24
N LEU A 366 -4.46 13.04 -18.22
CA LEU A 366 -3.29 12.19 -17.97
C LEU A 366 -2.22 12.90 -17.13
N LYS A 367 -1.96 14.18 -17.40
CA LYS A 367 -1.02 14.99 -16.61
C LYS A 367 -1.50 15.20 -15.18
N ARG A 368 -2.83 15.28 -14.98
CA ARG A 368 -3.45 15.36 -13.64
C ARG A 368 -3.63 14.00 -12.98
N GLU A 369 -3.47 12.91 -13.74
CA GLU A 369 -3.73 11.52 -13.35
C GLU A 369 -5.20 11.18 -13.03
N TYR A 370 -6.13 12.08 -13.35
CA TYR A 370 -7.57 11.86 -13.25
C TYR A 370 -8.33 12.70 -14.28
N ALA A 371 -9.48 12.18 -14.74
CA ALA A 371 -10.44 12.94 -15.53
C ALA A 371 -11.43 13.68 -14.61
N SER A 372 -11.85 14.88 -14.98
CA SER A 372 -12.80 15.68 -14.20
C SER A 372 -14.03 16.04 -15.02
N GLU A 373 -15.22 15.82 -14.45
CA GLU A 373 -16.47 16.33 -15.02
C GLU A 373 -16.65 17.85 -14.79
N ASN A 374 -15.85 18.43 -13.90
CA ASN A 374 -15.94 19.83 -13.52
C ASN A 374 -15.37 20.73 -14.62
N GLY A 375 -16.02 21.87 -14.82
CA GLY A 375 -15.65 22.84 -15.85
C GLY A 375 -16.35 22.59 -17.20
N THR A 376 -15.86 23.25 -18.23
CA THR A 376 -16.48 23.25 -19.57
C THR A 376 -15.72 22.40 -20.59
N GLU A 377 -14.52 21.91 -20.25
CA GLU A 377 -13.66 21.16 -21.17
C GLU A 377 -14.32 19.86 -21.64
N LEU A 378 -14.93 19.09 -20.72
CA LEU A 378 -15.67 17.87 -21.07
C LEU A 378 -16.89 18.16 -21.96
N ASN A 379 -17.52 19.32 -21.84
CA ASN A 379 -18.62 19.68 -22.74
C ASN A 379 -18.11 20.03 -24.14
N ALA A 380 -16.89 20.59 -24.24
CA ALA A 380 -16.29 21.01 -25.50
C ALA A 380 -15.82 19.84 -26.38
N ILE A 381 -15.60 18.66 -25.80
CA ILE A 381 -15.20 17.46 -26.56
C ILE A 381 -16.39 16.73 -27.18
N LEU A 382 -17.60 16.94 -26.66
CA LEU A 382 -18.79 16.24 -27.14
C LEU A 382 -19.16 16.68 -28.57
N PRO A 383 -19.73 15.78 -29.39
CA PRO A 383 -20.26 16.15 -30.69
C PRO A 383 -21.33 17.24 -30.56
N LYS A 384 -21.55 18.00 -31.64
CA LYS A 384 -22.59 19.04 -31.70
C LYS A 384 -23.96 18.42 -31.45
N MET A 385 -24.43 18.51 -30.22
CA MET A 385 -25.74 18.10 -29.76
C MET A 385 -26.33 19.21 -28.91
N SER A 386 -27.65 19.43 -29.01
CA SER A 386 -28.33 20.36 -28.11
C SER A 386 -28.24 19.84 -26.67
N PRO A 387 -27.89 20.68 -25.68
CA PRO A 387 -27.95 20.30 -24.25
C PRO A 387 -29.36 19.88 -23.79
N LEU A 388 -30.40 20.25 -24.54
CA LEU A 388 -31.78 19.86 -24.29
C LEU A 388 -32.13 18.47 -24.88
N ASN A 389 -31.19 17.82 -25.56
CA ASN A 389 -31.39 16.46 -26.07
C ASN A 389 -31.37 15.47 -24.88
N PRO A 390 -32.41 14.62 -24.72
CA PRO A 390 -32.46 13.65 -23.62
C PRO A 390 -31.27 12.67 -23.60
N GLN A 391 -30.60 12.44 -24.75
CA GLN A 391 -29.41 11.59 -24.86
C GLN A 391 -28.10 12.32 -24.54
N TYR A 392 -28.11 13.65 -24.36
CA TYR A 392 -26.90 14.43 -24.12
C TYR A 392 -26.22 14.02 -22.79
N LEU A 393 -27.00 13.90 -21.72
CA LEU A 393 -26.48 13.55 -20.40
C LEU A 393 -25.93 12.12 -20.36
N THR A 394 -26.64 11.16 -20.98
CA THR A 394 -26.20 9.77 -21.03
C THR A 394 -24.94 9.60 -21.87
N LYS A 395 -24.84 10.29 -23.02
CA LYS A 395 -23.62 10.29 -23.83
C LYS A 395 -22.46 10.97 -23.10
N LYS A 396 -22.70 12.11 -22.45
CA LYS A 396 -21.68 12.80 -21.64
C LYS A 396 -21.10 11.87 -20.56
N GLN A 397 -21.97 11.19 -19.82
CA GLN A 397 -21.57 10.25 -18.77
C GLN A 397 -20.79 9.06 -19.34
N SER A 398 -21.25 8.48 -20.45
CA SER A 398 -20.57 7.37 -21.11
C SER A 398 -19.17 7.75 -21.61
N VAL A 399 -19.04 8.90 -22.29
CA VAL A 399 -17.75 9.43 -22.75
C VAL A 399 -16.82 9.70 -21.56
N PHE A 400 -17.34 10.30 -20.49
CA PHE A 400 -16.55 10.54 -19.27
C PHE A 400 -16.03 9.24 -18.65
N GLN A 401 -16.86 8.20 -18.57
CA GLN A 401 -16.44 6.88 -18.07
C GLN A 401 -15.35 6.26 -18.94
N LYS A 402 -15.48 6.32 -20.28
CA LYS A 402 -14.47 5.82 -21.21
C LYS A 402 -13.14 6.56 -21.08
N ILE A 403 -13.17 7.89 -20.99
CA ILE A 403 -11.96 8.69 -20.81
C ILE A 403 -11.33 8.46 -19.43
N SER A 404 -12.14 8.34 -18.38
CA SER A 404 -11.65 8.03 -17.03
C SER A 404 -10.93 6.68 -17.01
N ALA A 405 -11.52 5.64 -17.62
CA ALA A 405 -10.90 4.33 -17.75
C ALA A 405 -9.60 4.38 -18.59
N PHE A 406 -9.58 5.17 -19.67
CA PHE A 406 -8.36 5.41 -20.45
C PHE A 406 -7.27 6.08 -19.62
N VAL A 407 -7.61 7.11 -18.84
CA VAL A 407 -6.67 7.81 -17.96
C VAL A 407 -6.13 6.86 -16.88
N ASP A 408 -6.98 6.05 -16.25
CA ASP A 408 -6.52 5.07 -15.26
C ASP A 408 -5.57 4.02 -15.85
N LYS A 409 -5.84 3.57 -17.08
CA LYS A 409 -4.98 2.64 -17.83
C LYS A 409 -3.62 3.25 -18.15
N PHE A 410 -3.55 4.52 -18.56
CA PHE A 410 -2.31 5.13 -19.08
C PHE A 410 -1.65 6.19 -18.17
N LYS A 411 -2.19 6.48 -16.98
CA LYS A 411 -1.52 7.40 -16.02
C LYS A 411 -0.13 6.89 -15.66
N GLY A 412 0.84 7.81 -15.64
CA GLY A 412 2.26 7.52 -15.40
C GLY A 412 3.05 7.03 -16.63
N VAL A 413 2.42 6.74 -17.77
CA VAL A 413 3.13 6.26 -18.99
C VAL A 413 3.89 7.39 -19.72
N GLY A 414 3.44 8.63 -19.57
CA GLY A 414 4.00 9.79 -20.29
C GLY A 414 3.60 9.81 -21.77
N GLY A 415 4.43 10.43 -22.61
CA GLY A 415 4.24 10.48 -24.07
C GLY A 415 3.39 11.66 -24.59
N LYS A 416 3.06 11.61 -25.88
CA LYS A 416 2.17 12.56 -26.57
C LYS A 416 1.08 11.78 -27.30
N ILE A 417 -0.10 12.38 -27.40
CA ILE A 417 -1.29 11.84 -28.07
C ILE A 417 -1.55 12.64 -29.34
#